data_AF-G4T008-F1
#
_entry.id   AF-G4T008-F1
#
_cell.length_a   1.000
_cell.length_b   1.000
_cell.length_c   1.000
_cell.angle_alpha   90.00
_cell.angle_beta   90.00
_cell.angle_gamma   90.00
#
_symmetry.space_group_name_H-M   'P 1'
#
loop_
_entity.id
_entity.type
_entity.pdbx_description
1 polymer ?
#
loop_
_entity_poly.entity_id
_entity_poly.type
_entity_poly.pdbx_seq_one_letter_code
_entity_poly.pdbx_strand_id
1 'polypeptide(L)' 'MSGDLIQLVVAMLVIALVAFAPLGYFILKFTQENGKPFGEIEPHGDSPSLVNDLAEKAIAFAKGLMSKQ' A
#
# COMPACT_ATOMS: atom_id res chain seq x y z
N MET A 1 -3.74 -0.02 32.84
CA MET A 1 -4.02 -1.37 32.30
C MET A 1 -4.71 -1.31 30.93
N SER A 2 -5.81 -0.58 30.75
CA SER A 2 -6.55 -0.58 29.47
C SER A 2 -5.84 0.14 28.30
N GLY A 3 -5.05 1.18 28.58
CA GLY A 3 -4.34 1.94 27.53
C GLY A 3 -3.25 1.15 26.79
N ASP A 4 -2.56 0.26 27.50
CA ASP A 4 -1.49 -0.59 26.95
C ASP A 4 -2.06 -1.64 25.99
N LEU A 5 -3.20 -2.24 26.34
CA LEU A 5 -3.94 -3.14 25.47
C LEU A 5 -4.46 -2.44 24.21
N ILE A 6 -5.00 -1.23 24.34
CA ILE A 6 -5.49 -0.44 23.19
C ILE A 6 -4.34 -0.15 22.22
N GLN A 7 -3.18 0.27 22.72
CA GLN A 7 -2.01 0.52 21.89
C GLN A 7 -1.54 -0.75 21.16
N LEU A 8 -1.49 -1.89 21.87
CA LEU A 8 -1.13 -3.17 21.28
C LEU A 8 -2.08 -3.58 20.15
N VAL A 9 -3.39 -3.47 20.38
CA VAL A 9 -4.41 -3.79 19.36
C VAL A 9 -4.29 -2.87 18.15
N VAL A 10 -4.13 -1.55 18.35
CA VAL A 10 -3.97 -0.59 17.25
C VAL A 10 -2.69 -0.87 16.46
N ALA A 11 -1.57 -1.15 17.13
CA ALA A 11 -0.30 -1.47 16.46
C ALA A 11 -0.43 -2.75 15.61
N MET A 12 -1.06 -3.79 16.15
CA MET A 12 -1.32 -5.03 15.39
C MET A 12 -2.21 -4.79 14.17
N LEU A 13 -3.25 -3.96 14.28
CA LEU A 13 -4.12 -3.62 13.16
C LEU A 13 -3.37 -2.85 12.07
N VAL A 14 -2.51 -1.89 12.44
CA VAL A 14 -1.69 -1.14 11.47
C VAL A 14 -0.75 -2.08 10.71
N ILE A 15 -0.05 -2.96 11.43
CA ILE A 15 0.86 -3.94 10.81
C ILE A 15 0.09 -4.88 9.88
N ALA A 16 -1.07 -5.40 10.32
CA ALA A 16 -1.91 -6.26 9.51
C ALA A 16 -2.37 -5.56 8.23
N LEU A 17 -2.87 -4.32 8.31
CA LEU A 17 -3.32 -3.57 7.14
C LEU A 17 -2.20 -3.37 6.11
N VAL A 18 -0.98 -3.05 6.57
CA VAL A 18 0.17 -2.88 5.69
C VAL A 18 0.60 -4.21 5.06
N ALA A 19 0.63 -5.29 5.84
CA ALA A 19 1.02 -6.62 5.35
C ALA A 19 0.01 -7.20 4.34
N PHE A 20 -1.29 -6.96 4.56
CA PHE A 20 -2.37 -7.47 3.68
C PHE A 20 -2.75 -6.52 2.54
N ALA A 21 -2.27 -5.27 2.52
CA ALA A 21 -2.54 -4.34 1.43
C ALA A 21 -2.17 -4.88 0.03
N PRO A 22 -1.01 -5.54 -0.19
CA PRO A 22 -0.70 -6.15 -1.48
C PRO A 22 -1.69 -7.25 -1.87
N LEU A 23 -2.09 -8.10 -0.91
CA LEU A 23 -3.08 -9.16 -1.14
C LEU A 23 -4.44 -8.58 -1.55
N GLY A 24 -4.91 -7.56 -0.83
CA GLY A 24 -6.15 -6.85 -1.15
C GLY A 24 -6.11 -6.20 -2.53
N TYR A 25 -4.98 -5.58 -2.89
CA TYR A 25 -4.76 -5.04 -4.23
C TYR A 25 -4.85 -6.12 -5.31
N PHE A 26 -4.21 -7.28 -5.10
CA PHE A 26 -4.30 -8.40 -6.04
C PHE A 26 -5.73 -8.88 -6.22
N ILE A 27 -6.45 -9.16 -5.13
CA ILE A 27 -7.84 -9.62 -5.20
C ILE A 27 -8.69 -8.62 -6.01
N LEU A 28 -8.61 -7.33 -5.68
CA LEU A 28 -9.35 -6.29 -6.42
C LEU A 28 -9.00 -6.28 -7.91
N LYS A 29 -7.72 -6.39 -8.26
CA LYS A 29 -7.28 -6.36 -9.67
C LYS A 29 -7.69 -7.59 -10.45
N PHE A 30 -7.67 -8.77 -9.84
CA PHE A 30 -8.02 -10.04 -10.49
C PHE A 30 -9.54 -10.28 -10.56
N THR A 31 -10.34 -9.63 -9.71
CA THR A 31 -11.81 -9.72 -9.76
C THR A 31 -12.46 -8.78 -10.78
N GLN A 32 -11.71 -7.82 -11.35
CA GLN A 32 -12.24 -6.92 -12.38
C GLN A 32 -12.44 -7.68 -13.71
N GLU A 33 -13.67 -7.67 -14.26
CA GLU A 33 -14.02 -8.38 -15.51
C GLU A 33 -13.15 -7.98 -16.72
N ASN A 34 -12.66 -6.75 -16.76
CA ASN A 34 -11.70 -6.24 -17.77
C ASN A 34 -10.37 -5.81 -17.14
N GLY A 35 -10.04 -6.34 -15.97
CA GLY A 35 -8.78 -6.05 -15.30
C GLY A 35 -7.62 -6.65 -16.09
N LYS A 36 -6.65 -5.82 -16.47
CA LYS A 36 -5.30 -6.28 -16.81
C LYS A 36 -4.49 -6.31 -15.50
N PRO A 37 -4.42 -7.44 -14.77
CA PRO A 37 -3.74 -7.51 -13.47
C PRO A 37 -2.24 -7.24 -13.57
N PHE A 38 -1.66 -7.49 -14.74
CA PHE A 38 -0.27 -7.19 -15.07
C PHE A 38 -0.11 -6.02 -16.05
N GLY A 39 -1.20 -5.33 -16.41
CA GLY A 39 -1.20 -4.26 -17.42
C GLY A 39 -1.02 -4.77 -18.85
N GLU A 40 -0.68 -3.85 -19.77
CA GLU A 40 -0.08 -4.20 -21.06
C GLU A 40 1.37 -4.64 -20.76
N ILE A 41 1.81 -5.77 -21.32
CA ILE A 41 3.21 -6.25 -21.22
C ILE A 41 4.20 -5.43 -22.06
N GLU A 42 3.78 -4.25 -22.51
CA GLU A 42 4.54 -3.36 -23.38
C GLU A 42 5.39 -2.42 -22.50
N PRO A 43 6.67 -2.21 -22.82
CA PRO A 43 7.59 -1.47 -21.96
C PRO A 43 7.22 0.02 -21.95
N HIS A 44 6.31 0.39 -21.06
CA HIS A 44 5.97 1.79 -20.84
C HIS A 44 7.01 2.41 -19.92
N GLY A 45 8.01 3.03 -20.54
CA GLY A 45 9.11 3.71 -19.85
C GLY A 45 8.70 4.93 -19.02
N ASP A 46 7.50 5.49 -19.21
CA ASP A 46 7.06 6.75 -18.57
C ASP A 46 5.51 6.87 -18.47
N SER A 47 4.75 5.77 -18.35
CA SER A 47 3.29 5.89 -18.20
C SER A 47 2.92 6.24 -16.75
N PRO A 48 2.15 7.32 -16.50
CA PRO A 48 1.75 7.71 -15.15
C PRO A 48 0.88 6.60 -14.55
N SER A 49 1.41 5.90 -13.55
CA SER A 49 0.67 4.86 -12.84
C SER A 49 0.27 5.36 -11.46
N LEU A 50 -1.04 5.37 -11.22
CA LEU A 50 -1.61 5.79 -9.92
C LEU A 50 -1.03 5.00 -8.75
N VAL A 51 -0.60 3.76 -9.00
CA VAL A 51 0.06 2.90 -8.00
C VAL A 51 1.48 3.38 -7.72
N ASN A 52 2.26 3.74 -8.74
CA ASN A 52 3.60 4.30 -8.55
C ASN A 52 3.54 5.66 -7.84
N ASP A 53 2.62 6.55 -8.24
CA ASP A 53 2.45 7.85 -7.58
C ASP A 53 2.03 7.71 -6.12
N LEU A 54 1.16 6.73 -5.82
CA LEU A 54 0.75 6.43 -4.45
C LEU A 54 1.90 5.83 -3.64
N ALA A 55 2.68 4.91 -4.22
CA ALA A 55 3.84 4.31 -3.58
C ALA A 55 4.93 5.37 -3.31
N GLU A 56 5.22 6.22 -4.28
CA GLU A 56 6.19 7.30 -4.16
C GLU A 56 5.78 8.31 -3.09
N LYS A 57 4.49 8.68 -3.03
CA LYS A 57 3.93 9.51 -1.94
C LYS A 57 4.00 8.83 -0.58
N ALA A 58 3.69 7.54 -0.50
CA ALA A 58 3.75 6.78 0.76
C ALA A 58 5.20 6.67 1.27
N ILE A 59 6.16 6.43 0.38
CA ILE A 59 7.59 6.38 0.68
C ILE A 59 8.09 7.77 1.10
N ALA A 60 7.72 8.82 0.38
CA ALA A 60 8.09 10.20 0.71
C ALA A 60 7.51 10.62 2.08
N PHE A 61 6.27 10.23 2.38
CA PHE A 61 5.64 10.47 3.68
C PHE A 61 6.35 9.73 4.81
N ALA A 62 6.67 8.44 4.62
CA ALA A 62 7.41 7.64 5.60
C ALA A 62 8.83 8.19 5.83
N LYS A 63 9.53 8.58 4.76
CA LYS A 63 10.84 9.27 4.85
C LYS A 63 10.72 10.61 5.57
N GLY A 64 9.68 11.39 5.28
CA GLY A 64 9.42 12.67 5.93
C GLY A 64 9.23 12.52 7.44
N LEU A 65 8.46 11.53 7.88
CA LEU A 65 8.27 11.21 9.29
C LEU A 65 9.57 10.74 9.98
N MET A 66 10.39 9.93 9.30
CA MET A 66 11.67 9.47 9.85
C MET A 66 12.75 10.57 9.86
N SER A 67 12.74 11.48 8.89
CA SER A 67 13.69 12.62 8.82
C SER A 67 13.35 13.75 9.80
N LYS A 68 12.13 13.74 10.36
CA LYS A 68 11.66 14.73 11.33
C LYS A 68 11.88 14.29 12.79
N GLN A 69 12.54 13.15 13.00
CA GLN A 69 13.11 12.74 14.30
C GLN A 69 14.57 13.16 14.43
#